data_AF-A0A6F8VHW8-F1
#
_entry.id   AF-A0A6F8VHW8-F1
#
_cell.length_a   1.000
_cell.length_b   1.000
_cell.length_c   1.000
_cell.angle_alpha   90.00
_cell.angle_beta   90.00
_cell.angle_gamma   90.00
#
_symmetry.space_group_name_H-M   'P 1'
#
loop_
_entity.id
_entity.type
_entity.pdbx_description
1 polymer ?
#
loop_
_entity_poly.entity_id
_entity_poly.type
_entity_poly.pdbx_seq_one_letter_code
_entity_poly.pdbx_strand_id
1 'polypeptide(L)'
;MSKREMNWAAIDADPRFQALHRKKTTFLWGLMIFSIIYYFLLPIGAAYYQDLFKIKVWGVVNVGILFALSEFVVAWTIAFVYSKKANAEFDTMAQEIINDAHKLGA
;
A
#
# COMPACT_ATOMS: atom_id res chain seq x y z
N MET A 1 -39.09 9.26 -2.24
CA MET A 1 -38.02 9.11 -3.26
C MET A 1 -37.43 7.72 -3.11
N SER A 2 -37.65 6.81 -4.07
CA SER A 2 -37.02 5.50 -4.07
C SER A 2 -35.52 5.68 -4.31
N LYS A 3 -34.69 5.29 -3.34
CA LYS A 3 -33.23 5.29 -3.49
C LYS A 3 -32.94 4.27 -4.58
N ARG A 4 -32.49 4.71 -5.76
CA ARG A 4 -32.05 3.79 -6.82
C ARG A 4 -30.99 2.88 -6.23
N GLU A 5 -31.33 1.61 -6.04
CA GLU A 5 -30.41 0.64 -5.49
C GLU A 5 -29.36 0.35 -6.55
N MET A 6 -28.11 0.70 -6.25
CA MET A 6 -27.01 0.48 -7.15
C MET A 6 -26.81 -1.02 -7.35
N ASN A 7 -26.83 -1.49 -8.60
CA ASN A 7 -26.66 -2.90 -8.90
C ASN A 7 -25.18 -3.29 -8.77
N TRP A 8 -24.77 -3.64 -7.55
CA TRP A 8 -23.40 -4.01 -7.22
C TRP A 8 -22.89 -5.23 -8.00
N ALA A 9 -23.77 -6.19 -8.31
CA ALA A 9 -23.39 -7.37 -9.10
C ALA A 9 -23.03 -7.00 -10.55
N ALA A 10 -23.71 -6.01 -11.13
CA ALA A 10 -23.37 -5.51 -12.46
C ALA A 10 -22.05 -4.73 -12.48
N ILE A 11 -21.75 -3.98 -11.41
CA ILE A 11 -20.47 -3.26 -11.25
C ILE A 11 -19.32 -4.25 -11.04
N ASP A 12 -19.50 -5.25 -10.19
CA ASP A 12 -18.48 -6.29 -9.96
C ASP A 12 -18.21 -7.10 -11.23
N ALA A 13 -19.24 -7.37 -12.05
CA ALA A 13 -19.07 -8.02 -13.34
C ALA A 13 -18.42 -7.13 -14.43
N ASP A 14 -18.28 -5.82 -14.22
CA ASP A 14 -17.69 -4.91 -15.20
C ASP A 14 -16.19 -5.26 -15.40
N PRO A 15 -15.75 -5.58 -16.64
CA PRO A 15 -14.35 -5.90 -16.93
C PRO A 15 -13.37 -4.80 -16.50
N ARG A 16 -13.79 -3.53 -16.52
CA ARG A 16 -12.97 -2.38 -16.11
C ARG A 16 -12.79 -2.36 -14.60
N PHE A 17 -13.84 -2.68 -13.85
CA PHE A 17 -13.75 -2.81 -12.40
C PHE A 17 -12.82 -3.96 -12.01
N GLN A 18 -12.95 -5.12 -12.66
CA GLN A 18 -12.05 -6.24 -12.43
C GLN A 18 -10.58 -5.90 -12.78
N ALA A 19 -10.34 -5.15 -13.85
CA ALA A 19 -9.00 -4.67 -14.20
C ALA A 19 -8.44 -3.70 -13.13
N LEU A 20 -9.24 -2.75 -12.66
CA LEU A 20 -8.89 -1.83 -11.56
C LEU A 20 -8.57 -2.61 -10.29
N HIS A 21 -9.46 -3.52 -9.88
CA HIS A 21 -9.32 -4.32 -8.68
C HIS A 21 -8.05 -5.17 -8.72
N ARG A 22 -7.79 -5.87 -9.83
CA ARG A 22 -6.57 -6.67 -10.00
C ARG A 22 -5.31 -5.81 -9.92
N LYS A 23 -5.26 -4.67 -10.63
CA LYS A 23 -4.09 -3.76 -10.58
C LYS A 23 -3.83 -3.24 -9.17
N LYS A 24 -4.87 -2.72 -8.50
CA LYS A 24 -4.77 -2.19 -7.13
C LYS A 24 -4.33 -3.26 -6.16
N THR A 25 -4.94 -4.45 -6.24
CA THR A 25 -4.62 -5.58 -5.38
C THR A 25 -3.18 -6.03 -5.58
N THR A 26 -2.72 -6.28 -6.81
CA THR A 26 -1.32 -6.68 -7.07
C THR A 26 -0.32 -5.64 -6.54
N PHE A 27 -0.60 -4.35 -6.74
CA PHE A 27 0.25 -3.28 -6.24
C PHE A 27 0.31 -3.26 -4.70
N LEU A 28 -0.83 -3.34 -4.04
CA LEU A 28 -0.93 -3.37 -2.57
C LEU A 28 -0.24 -4.59 -1.98
N TRP A 29 -0.44 -5.78 -2.56
CA TRP A 29 0.25 -7.00 -2.13
C TRP A 29 1.77 -6.86 -2.28
N GLY A 30 2.26 -6.24 -3.36
CA GLY A 30 3.68 -5.95 -3.53
C GLY A 30 4.25 -5.07 -2.41
N LEU A 31 3.58 -3.94 -2.11
CA LEU A 31 3.96 -3.05 -1.01
C LEU A 31 3.90 -3.76 0.35
N MET A 32 2.88 -4.59 0.57
CA MET A 32 2.72 -5.32 1.81
C MET A 32 3.82 -6.35 2.01
N ILE A 33 4.15 -7.16 0.99
CA ILE A 33 5.24 -8.15 1.07
C ILE A 33 6.56 -7.45 1.38
N PHE A 34 6.85 -6.35 0.68
CA PHE A 34 8.05 -5.55 0.95
C PHE A 34 8.08 -5.05 2.41
N SER A 35 6.97 -4.46 2.88
CA SER A 35 6.85 -3.94 4.24
C SER A 35 7.02 -5.04 5.28
N ILE A 36 6.45 -6.22 5.07
CA ILE A 36 6.56 -7.37 5.97
C ILE A 36 8.01 -7.83 6.05
N ILE A 37 8.66 -8.03 4.91
CA ILE A 37 10.07 -8.44 4.86
C ILE A 37 10.92 -7.43 5.62
N TYR A 38 10.77 -6.14 5.33
CA TYR A 38 11.55 -5.08 5.97
C TYR A 38 11.32 -5.03 7.48
N TYR A 39 10.06 -5.03 7.92
CA TYR A 39 9.69 -5.02 9.34
C TYR A 39 10.30 -6.20 10.12
N PHE A 40 10.30 -7.40 9.53
CA PHE A 40 10.88 -8.58 10.18
C PHE A 40 12.42 -8.63 10.14
N LEU A 41 13.08 -7.85 9.28
CA LEU A 41 14.54 -7.72 9.32
C LEU A 41 15.02 -7.15 10.65
N LEU A 42 14.23 -6.30 11.33
CA LEU A 42 14.58 -5.74 12.62
C LEU A 42 14.72 -6.80 13.72
N PRO A 43 13.68 -7.60 14.07
CA PRO A 43 13.81 -8.64 15.09
C PRO A 43 14.76 -9.76 14.67
N ILE A 44 14.84 -10.12 13.38
CA ILE A 44 15.81 -11.11 12.88
C ILE A 44 17.23 -10.57 13.06
N GLY A 45 17.48 -9.33 12.67
CA GLY A 45 18.76 -8.63 12.86
C GLY A 45 19.15 -8.55 14.33
N ALA A 46 18.21 -8.16 15.19
CA ALA A 46 18.44 -8.07 16.62
C ALA A 46 18.71 -9.44 17.28
N ALA A 47 18.06 -10.51 16.81
CA ALA A 47 18.23 -11.85 17.39
C ALA A 47 19.51 -12.54 16.91
N TYR A 48 19.79 -12.51 15.60
CA TYR A 48 20.85 -13.29 14.97
C TYR A 48 22.10 -12.49 14.61
N TYR A 49 21.99 -11.17 14.42
CA TYR A 49 23.09 -10.28 14.00
C TYR A 49 23.40 -9.22 15.07
N GLN A 50 23.49 -9.67 16.32
CA GLN A 50 23.71 -8.79 17.47
C GLN A 50 24.98 -7.94 17.36
N ASP A 51 26.06 -8.48 16.79
CA ASP A 51 27.32 -7.76 16.65
C ASP A 51 27.17 -6.54 15.74
N LEU A 52 26.40 -6.67 14.65
CA LEU A 52 26.04 -5.56 13.76
C LEU A 52 25.18 -4.53 14.49
N PHE A 53 24.14 -4.98 15.20
CA PHE A 53 23.20 -4.09 15.89
C PHE A 53 23.84 -3.32 17.07
N LYS A 54 24.93 -3.85 17.64
CA LYS A 54 25.69 -3.21 18.72
C LYS A 54 26.74 -2.22 18.23
N ILE A 55 27.04 -2.17 16.92
CA ILE A 55 28.01 -1.21 16.38
C ILE A 55 27.53 0.21 16.66
N LYS A 56 28.32 0.95 17.46
CA LYS A 56 28.04 2.34 17.79
C LYS A 56 28.40 3.23 16.59
N VAL A 57 27.49 4.13 16.26
CA VAL A 57 27.67 5.12 15.20
C VAL A 57 28.04 6.47 15.83
N TRP A 58 27.29 6.89 16.85
CA TRP A 58 27.57 8.13 17.57
C TRP A 58 27.01 8.11 18.98
N GLY A 59 27.87 8.29 19.99
CA GLY A 59 27.46 8.26 21.40
C GLY A 59 26.75 6.94 21.77
N VAL A 60 25.46 7.05 22.13
CA VAL A 60 24.59 5.90 22.44
C VAL A 60 23.84 5.35 21.23
N VAL A 61 23.90 6.02 20.08
CA VAL A 61 23.25 5.59 18.84
C VAL A 61 24.06 4.45 18.21
N ASN A 62 23.40 3.32 18.02
CA ASN A 62 23.95 2.16 17.32
C ASN A 62 23.16 1.88 16.04
N VAL A 63 23.68 0.96 15.23
CA VAL A 63 23.04 0.53 13.97
C VAL A 63 21.61 0.01 14.20
N GLY A 64 21.35 -0.68 15.31
CA GLY A 64 20.01 -1.17 15.63
C GLY A 64 18.98 -0.04 15.82
N ILE A 65 19.37 1.04 16.53
CA ILE A 65 18.53 2.24 16.70
C ILE A 65 18.30 2.91 15.35
N LEU A 66 19.33 3.03 14.51
CA LEU A 66 19.17 3.60 13.17
C LEU A 66 18.24 2.76 12.29
N PHE A 67 18.33 1.43 12.36
CA PHE A 67 17.43 0.53 11.64
C PHE A 67 15.99 0.67 12.14
N ALA A 68 15.79 0.77 13.46
CA ALA A 68 14.47 1.04 14.02
C ALA A 68 13.88 2.38 13.56
N LEU A 69 14.72 3.41 13.40
CA LEU A 69 14.28 4.70 12.86
C LEU A 69 13.99 4.64 11.36
N SER A 70 14.72 3.82 10.59
CA SER A 70 14.48 3.69 9.16
C SER A 70 13.14 3.01 8.83
N GLU A 71 12.58 2.21 9.74
CA GLU A 71 11.20 1.68 9.63
C GLU A 71 10.17 2.81 9.40
N PHE A 72 10.30 3.92 10.12
CA PHE A 72 9.40 5.08 9.96
C PHE A 72 9.57 5.73 8.59
N VAL A 73 10.82 5.89 8.14
CA VAL A 73 11.13 6.45 6.82
C VAL A 73 10.55 5.57 5.71
N VAL A 74 10.67 4.25 5.85
CA VAL A 74 10.08 3.28 4.92
C VAL A 74 8.56 3.37 4.94
N ALA A 75 7.91 3.44 6.10
CA ALA A 75 6.46 3.57 6.20
C ALA A 75 5.94 4.83 5.50
N TRP A 76 6.58 5.99 5.72
CA TRP A 76 6.23 7.23 5.02
C TRP A 76 6.48 7.15 3.52
N THR A 77 7.57 6.51 3.12
CA THR A 77 7.88 6.29 1.70
C THR A 77 6.81 5.45 1.03
N ILE A 78 6.39 4.34 1.65
CA ILE A 78 5.31 3.49 1.17
C ILE A 78 4.01 4.29 1.06
N ALA A 79 3.65 5.06 2.08
CA ALA A 79 2.45 5.90 2.07
C ALA A 79 2.47 6.94 0.94
N PHE A 80 3.62 7.60 0.73
CA PHE A 80 3.80 8.58 -0.35
C PHE A 80 3.69 7.93 -1.74
N VAL A 81 4.40 6.82 -1.95
CA VAL A 81 4.39 6.06 -3.21
C VAL A 81 2.97 5.56 -3.51
N TYR A 82 2.28 5.01 -2.50
CA TYR A 82 0.89 4.59 -2.63
C TYR A 82 -0.03 5.76 -3.00
N SER A 83 0.05 6.88 -2.27
CA SER A 83 -0.78 8.07 -2.53
C SER A 83 -0.59 8.60 -3.95
N LYS A 84 0.66 8.73 -4.40
CA LYS A 84 0.96 9.17 -5.76
C LYS A 84 0.39 8.22 -6.82
N LYS A 85 0.51 6.90 -6.62
CA LYS A 85 -0.01 5.89 -7.56
C LYS A 85 -1.53 5.84 -7.57
N ALA A 86 -2.16 5.95 -6.40
CA ALA A 86 -3.61 5.96 -6.25
C ALA A 86 -4.24 7.16 -6.97
N ASN A 87 -3.75 8.37 -6.67
CA ASN A 87 -4.28 9.61 -7.25
C ASN A 87 -4.09 9.67 -8.78
N ALA A 88 -3.01 9.09 -9.30
CA ALA A 88 -2.66 9.18 -10.72
C ALA A 88 -3.32 8.10 -11.61
N GLU A 89 -3.67 6.93 -11.06
CA GLU A 89 -4.18 5.82 -11.87
C GLU A 89 -5.48 5.24 -11.31
N PHE A 90 -5.51 4.87 -10.03
CA PHE A 90 -6.68 4.17 -9.46
C PHE A 90 -7.89 5.09 -9.38
N ASP A 91 -7.70 6.35 -8.99
CA ASP A 91 -8.79 7.32 -8.88
C ASP A 91 -9.36 7.69 -10.26
N THR A 92 -8.51 7.84 -11.28
CA THR A 92 -8.95 8.06 -12.66
C THR A 92 -9.79 6.90 -13.19
N MET A 93 -9.30 5.67 -13.02
CA MET A 93 -10.04 4.46 -13.43
C MET A 93 -11.37 4.32 -12.68
N ALA A 94 -11.40 4.65 -11.39
CA ALA A 94 -12.62 4.62 -10.59
C ALA A 94 -13.63 5.69 -11.06
N GLN A 95 -13.16 6.91 -11.37
CA GLN A 95 -14.02 7.98 -11.88
C GLN A 95 -14.65 7.63 -13.23
N GLU A 96 -13.92 6.98 -14.13
CA GLU A 96 -14.48 6.50 -15.41
C GLU A 96 -15.64 5.52 -15.19
N ILE A 97 -15.46 4.55 -14.30
CA ILE A 97 -16.51 3.56 -13.96
C ILE A 97 -17.73 4.25 -13.33
N ILE A 98 -17.50 5.19 -12.40
CA ILE A 98 -18.58 5.93 -11.73
C ILE A 98 -19.36 6.79 -12.73
N ASN A 99 -18.67 7.52 -13.61
CA ASN A 99 -19.31 8.38 -14.61
C ASN A 99 -20.20 7.59 -15.57
N ASP A 100 -19.79 6.38 -15.95
CA ASP A 100 -20.59 5.53 -16.83
C ASP A 100 -21.73 4.82 -16.09
N ALA A 101 -21.55 4.46 -14.82
CA ALA A 101 -22.63 3.95 -13.97
C ALA A 101 -23.76 4.98 -13.83
N HIS A 102 -23.42 6.28 -13.75
CA HIS A 102 -24.39 7.37 -13.75
C HIS A 102 -25.05 7.61 -15.12
N LYS A 103 -24.36 7.33 -16.23
CA LYS A 103 -24.92 7.45 -17.60
C LYS A 103 -25.85 6.30 -17.99
N LEU A 104 -25.64 5.10 -17.43
CA LEU A 104 -26.44 3.90 -17.71
C LEU A 104 -27.78 3.85 -16.94
N GLY A 105 -28.18 4.93 -16.26
CA GLY A 105 -29.54 5.06 -15.73
C GLY A 105 -29.82 4.19 -14.51
N ALA A 106 -28.82 3.94 -13.67
CA ALA A 106 -29.06 3.71 -12.24
C ALA A 106 -29.28 5.04 -11.53
#